data_AF-A0A929K2F9-F1
#
_entry.id   AF-A0A929K2F9-F1
#
_cell.length_a   1.000
_cell.length_b   1.000
_cell.length_c   1.000
_cell.angle_alpha   90.00
_cell.angle_beta   90.00
_cell.angle_gamma   90.00
#
_symmetry.space_group_name_H-M   'P 1'
#
loop_
_entity.id
_entity.type
_entity.pdbx_description
1 polymer ?
#
loop_
_entity_poly.entity_id
_entity_poly.type
_entity_poly.pdbx_seq_one_letter_code
_entity_poly.pdbx_strand_id
1 'polypeptide(L)'
;LDQDIVSGNWQKTEKGIELLSLVNGLKYVSSSSRRAIFDPAIQNLEQKLNEWAEEGKYVHYLERLGTNIPDELIPRYVAALTLTFVGFEGRTYRSPRTHFYSNTAAPVIKLLFEKFDDKAAEEFVNTIKTNLMLKRKIEYPGQLTRLRILANILLERPKLRSDVREFLELLLDEKRTGEFLRGIKS
;
A
#
# COMPACT_ATOMS: atom_id res chain seq x y z
N LEU A 1 7.37 23.40 16.14
CA LEU A 1 7.04 22.46 15.05
C LEU A 1 6.49 21.15 15.57
N ASP A 2 7.27 20.30 16.27
CA ASP A 2 6.74 19.02 16.78
C ASP A 2 5.51 19.19 17.68
N GLN A 3 5.56 20.15 18.62
CA GLN A 3 4.40 20.51 19.44
C GLN A 3 3.21 21.01 18.59
N ASP A 4 3.46 21.80 17.54
CA ASP A 4 2.41 22.31 16.65
C ASP A 4 1.75 21.19 15.82
N ILE A 5 2.56 20.23 15.34
CA ILE A 5 2.10 19.05 14.59
C ILE A 5 1.24 18.16 15.49
N VAL A 6 1.73 17.85 16.69
CA VAL A 6 1.00 17.02 17.65
C VAL A 6 -0.27 17.70 18.16
N SER A 7 -0.26 19.03 18.31
CA SER A 7 -1.43 19.80 18.73
C SER A 7 -2.49 20.00 17.63
N GLY A 8 -2.23 19.57 16.39
CA GLY A 8 -3.20 19.66 15.29
C GLY A 8 -3.40 21.06 14.71
N ASN A 9 -2.41 21.96 14.83
CA ASN A 9 -2.48 23.30 14.24
C ASN A 9 -2.15 23.29 12.73
N TRP A 10 -3.03 22.65 11.95
CA TRP A 10 -2.81 22.28 10.55
C TRP A 10 -2.47 23.45 9.62
N GLN A 11 -3.06 24.62 9.83
CA GLN A 11 -2.81 25.81 9.02
C GLN A 11 -1.36 26.33 9.13
N LYS A 12 -0.71 26.11 10.28
CA LYS A 12 0.71 26.49 10.49
C LYS A 12 1.68 25.38 10.10
N THR A 13 1.25 24.12 10.14
CA THR A 13 2.13 22.96 9.96
C THR A 13 2.19 22.45 8.53
N GLU A 14 1.18 22.69 7.69
CA GLU A 14 1.13 22.17 6.32
C GLU A 14 2.35 22.58 5.48
N LYS A 15 2.67 23.89 5.41
CA LYS A 15 3.87 24.38 4.69
C LYS A 15 5.17 23.83 5.27
N GLY A 16 5.21 23.62 6.58
CA GLY A 16 6.37 23.02 7.26
C GLY A 16 6.55 21.55 6.89
N ILE A 17 5.46 20.78 6.85
CA ILE A 17 5.45 19.38 6.43
C ILE A 17 5.81 19.26 4.95
N GLU A 18 5.30 20.15 4.10
CA GLU A 18 5.64 20.19 2.68
C GLU A 18 7.15 20.43 2.47
N LEU A 19 7.72 21.43 3.15
CA LEU A 19 9.16 21.69 3.10
C LEU A 19 9.97 20.49 3.59
N LEU A 20 9.59 19.89 4.72
CA LEU A 20 10.25 18.69 5.26
C LEU A 20 10.16 17.50 4.31
N SER A 21 9.03 17.34 3.61
CA SER A 21 8.85 16.28 2.61
C SER A 21 9.80 16.48 1.43
N LEU A 22 9.92 17.71 0.91
CA LEU A 22 10.80 18.05 -0.21
C LEU A 22 12.29 17.77 0.07
N VAL A 23 12.73 17.99 1.31
CA VAL A 23 14.15 17.79 1.69
C VAL A 23 14.41 16.43 2.34
N ASN A 24 13.44 15.50 2.30
CA ASN A 24 13.49 14.22 3.02
C ASN A 24 13.86 14.39 4.52
N GLY A 25 13.37 15.49 5.10
CA GLY A 25 13.63 15.94 6.46
C GLY A 25 12.68 15.35 7.50
N LEU A 26 11.63 14.63 7.08
CA LEU A 26 10.69 13.96 8.01
C LEU A 26 11.38 12.91 8.90
N LYS A 27 12.59 12.48 8.57
CA LYS A 27 13.40 11.64 9.46
C LYS A 27 13.98 12.33 10.68
N TYR A 28 13.93 13.66 10.73
CA TYR A 28 14.44 14.45 11.85
C TYR A 28 13.34 14.93 12.80
N VAL A 29 12.06 14.67 12.51
CA VAL A 29 10.96 14.95 13.44
C VAL A 29 10.70 13.74 14.35
N SER A 30 10.12 13.98 15.52
CA SER A 30 9.81 12.92 16.48
C SER A 30 8.87 11.85 15.90
N SER A 31 8.91 10.64 16.48
CA SER A 31 7.99 9.56 16.10
C SER A 31 6.52 9.96 16.27
N SER A 32 6.18 10.73 17.31
CA SER A 32 4.83 11.26 17.52
C SER A 32 4.39 12.21 16.40
N SER A 33 5.29 13.08 15.93
CA SER A 33 5.00 13.96 14.79
C SER A 33 4.86 13.18 13.48
N ARG A 34 5.71 12.17 13.23
CA ARG A 34 5.54 11.29 12.08
C ARG A 34 4.20 10.56 12.12
N ARG A 35 3.80 10.04 13.28
CA ARG A 35 2.49 9.41 13.45
C ARG A 35 1.35 10.38 13.16
N ALA A 36 1.40 11.58 13.72
CA ALA A 36 0.37 12.61 13.48
C ALA A 36 0.26 12.99 12.00
N ILE A 37 1.32 12.82 11.19
CA ILE A 37 1.31 13.08 9.74
C ILE A 37 0.84 11.85 8.94
N PHE A 38 1.42 10.67 9.20
CA PHE A 38 1.16 9.46 8.42
C PHE A 38 -0.20 8.84 8.72
N ASP A 39 -0.64 8.82 9.98
CA ASP A 39 -1.89 8.18 10.39
C ASP A 39 -3.12 8.75 9.65
N PRO A 40 -3.37 10.08 9.63
CA PRO A 40 -4.49 10.61 8.86
C PRO A 40 -4.32 10.41 7.35
N ALA A 41 -3.09 10.42 6.83
CA ALA A 41 -2.83 10.16 5.41
C ALA A 41 -3.24 8.74 4.99
N ILE A 42 -2.88 7.75 5.82
CA ILE A 42 -3.27 6.34 5.64
C ILE A 42 -4.78 6.19 5.80
N GLN A 43 -5.36 6.78 6.84
CA GLN A 43 -6.80 6.73 7.10
C GLN A 43 -7.62 7.32 5.94
N ASN A 44 -7.18 8.42 5.34
CA ASN A 44 -7.84 9.02 4.19
C ASN A 44 -7.83 8.07 2.98
N LEU A 45 -6.71 7.37 2.72
CA LEU A 45 -6.65 6.37 1.65
C LEU A 45 -7.57 5.18 1.93
N GLU A 46 -7.57 4.66 3.17
CA GLU A 46 -8.44 3.56 3.60
C GLU A 46 -9.94 3.88 3.42
N GLN A 47 -10.35 5.11 3.76
CA GLN A 47 -11.73 5.56 3.63
C GLN A 47 -12.17 5.81 2.18
N LYS A 48 -11.20 5.96 1.27
CA LYS A 48 -11.42 6.34 -0.13
C LYS A 48 -11.05 5.25 -1.13
N LEU A 49 -10.95 4.01 -0.66
CA LEU A 49 -10.77 2.85 -1.52
C LEU A 49 -11.86 2.79 -2.59
N ASN A 50 -11.44 2.51 -3.83
CA ASN A 50 -12.24 2.45 -5.04
C ASN A 50 -12.74 3.82 -5.57
N GLU A 51 -12.44 4.95 -4.92
CA GLU A 51 -12.66 6.30 -5.45
C GLU A 51 -11.42 6.77 -6.21
N TRP A 52 -11.27 6.41 -7.50
CA TRP A 52 -10.01 6.53 -8.24
C TRP A 52 -9.32 7.91 -8.21
N ALA A 53 -10.11 8.99 -8.25
CA ALA A 53 -9.58 10.36 -8.20
C ALA A 53 -8.94 10.64 -6.83
N GLU A 54 -9.60 10.23 -5.75
CA GLU A 54 -9.13 10.37 -4.39
C GLU A 54 -7.96 9.43 -4.09
N GLU A 55 -8.00 8.18 -4.57
CA GLU A 55 -6.89 7.23 -4.43
C GLU A 55 -5.58 7.80 -4.97
N GLY A 56 -5.61 8.40 -6.18
CA GLY A 56 -4.43 9.03 -6.76
C GLY A 56 -3.88 10.14 -5.89
N LYS A 57 -4.75 11.05 -5.43
CA LYS A 57 -4.38 12.17 -4.55
C LYS A 57 -3.70 11.70 -3.26
N TYR A 58 -4.28 10.73 -2.56
CA TYR A 58 -3.72 10.27 -1.28
C TYR A 58 -2.46 9.44 -1.45
N VAL A 59 -2.35 8.62 -2.51
CA VAL A 59 -1.12 7.88 -2.81
C VAL A 59 0.03 8.84 -3.14
N HIS A 60 -0.20 9.88 -3.94
CA HIS A 60 0.81 10.90 -4.21
C HIS A 60 1.19 11.71 -2.96
N TYR A 61 0.26 11.93 -2.04
CA TYR A 61 0.60 12.54 -0.76
C TYR A 61 1.50 11.62 0.07
N LEU A 62 1.15 10.34 0.21
CA LEU A 62 1.96 9.34 0.91
C LEU A 62 3.35 9.18 0.30
N GLU A 63 3.47 9.23 -1.03
CA GLU A 63 4.76 9.14 -1.71
C GLU A 63 5.68 10.34 -1.40
N ARG A 64 5.10 11.55 -1.34
CA ARG A 64 5.83 12.76 -0.93
C ARG A 64 6.33 12.70 0.51
N LEU A 65 5.57 12.10 1.43
CA LEU A 65 6.01 11.92 2.82
C LEU A 65 7.24 11.00 2.95
N GLY A 66 7.57 10.23 1.91
CA GLY A 66 8.72 9.35 1.90
C GLY A 66 8.50 8.06 2.69
N THR A 67 9.60 7.36 2.98
CA THR A 67 9.57 5.97 3.47
C THR A 67 9.75 5.83 4.97
N ASN A 68 9.92 6.93 5.72
CA ASN A 68 10.22 6.86 7.14
C ASN A 68 8.97 6.75 8.02
N ILE A 69 8.14 5.76 7.69
CA ILE A 69 6.84 5.50 8.30
C ILE A 69 7.03 4.97 9.73
N PRO A 70 6.23 5.39 10.72
CA PRO A 70 6.22 4.79 12.04
C PRO A 70 5.93 3.29 11.99
N ASP A 71 6.68 2.50 12.76
CA ASP A 71 6.64 1.04 12.74
C ASP A 71 5.24 0.45 12.97
N GLU A 72 4.44 1.09 13.81
CA GLU A 72 3.08 0.67 14.14
C GLU A 72 2.08 0.94 13.00
N LEU A 73 2.42 1.80 12.04
CA LEU A 73 1.58 2.15 10.90
C LEU A 73 1.89 1.33 9.65
N ILE A 74 3.03 0.64 9.60
CA ILE A 74 3.44 -0.18 8.44
C ILE A 74 2.36 -1.19 8.02
N PRO A 75 1.72 -1.97 8.94
CA PRO A 75 0.69 -2.93 8.54
C PRO A 75 -0.48 -2.28 7.78
N ARG A 76 -0.98 -1.15 8.29
CA ARG A 76 -2.08 -0.39 7.66
C ARG A 76 -1.65 0.25 6.34
N TYR A 77 -0.46 0.85 6.32
CA TYR A 77 0.10 1.47 5.13
C TYR A 77 0.24 0.47 3.97
N VAL A 78 0.85 -0.69 4.23
CA VAL A 78 1.02 -1.74 3.24
C VAL A 78 -0.34 -2.28 2.78
N ALA A 79 -1.27 -2.52 3.71
CA ALA A 79 -2.61 -3.00 3.37
C ALA A 79 -3.39 -2.00 2.49
N ALA A 80 -3.37 -0.72 2.85
CA ALA A 80 -4.06 0.33 2.09
C ALA A 80 -3.52 0.43 0.66
N LEU A 81 -2.19 0.51 0.49
CA LEU A 81 -1.57 0.56 -0.83
C LEU A 81 -1.84 -0.71 -1.66
N THR A 82 -1.80 -1.89 -1.02
CA THR A 82 -2.09 -3.16 -1.70
C THR A 82 -3.53 -3.18 -2.22
N LEU A 83 -4.51 -2.79 -1.38
CA LEU A 83 -5.93 -2.75 -1.74
C LEU A 83 -6.19 -1.74 -2.86
N THR A 84 -5.62 -0.54 -2.77
CA THR A 84 -5.71 0.49 -3.81
C THR A 84 -5.11 0.01 -5.13
N PHE A 85 -3.94 -0.63 -5.08
CA PHE A 85 -3.29 -1.12 -6.30
C PHE A 85 -4.11 -2.24 -6.93
N VAL A 86 -4.53 -3.24 -6.15
CA VAL A 86 -5.32 -4.36 -6.68
C VAL A 86 -6.63 -3.86 -7.30
N GLY A 87 -7.21 -2.80 -6.75
CA GLY A 87 -8.46 -2.23 -7.24
C GLY A 87 -9.64 -3.15 -6.92
N PHE A 88 -10.71 -3.08 -7.69
CA PHE A 88 -11.94 -3.85 -7.45
C PHE A 88 -12.48 -4.49 -8.72
N GLU A 89 -13.29 -5.52 -8.54
CA GLU A 89 -14.14 -6.02 -9.61
C GLU A 89 -15.44 -5.19 -9.62
N GLY A 90 -15.85 -4.76 -10.81
CA GLY A 90 -17.08 -4.02 -11.02
C GLY A 90 -17.75 -4.45 -12.32
N ARG A 91 -18.97 -3.95 -12.55
CA ARG A 91 -19.65 -4.05 -13.84
C ARG A 91 -20.14 -2.68 -14.21
N THR A 92 -19.90 -2.27 -15.45
CA THR A 92 -20.49 -1.05 -16.00
C THR A 92 -21.29 -1.41 -17.23
N TYR A 93 -22.48 -0.82 -17.39
CA TYR A 93 -23.30 -1.01 -18.61
C TYR A 93 -22.58 -0.60 -19.90
N ARG A 94 -21.51 0.21 -19.78
CA ARG A 94 -20.80 0.83 -20.90
C ARG A 94 -19.48 0.14 -21.27
N SER A 95 -18.98 -0.81 -20.48
CA SER A 95 -17.69 -1.46 -20.76
C SER A 95 -17.70 -2.94 -20.39
N PRO A 96 -17.16 -3.82 -21.25
CA PRO A 96 -16.94 -5.23 -20.92
C PRO A 96 -15.80 -5.43 -19.91
N ARG A 97 -15.06 -4.37 -19.55
CA ARG A 97 -14.05 -4.45 -18.49
C ARG A 97 -14.72 -4.71 -17.15
N THR A 98 -14.23 -5.72 -16.45
CA THR A 98 -14.66 -6.08 -15.09
C THR A 98 -13.60 -5.75 -14.04
N HIS A 99 -12.36 -5.45 -14.45
CA HIS A 99 -11.27 -5.09 -13.56
C HIS A 99 -11.04 -3.57 -13.55
N PHE A 100 -11.20 -2.96 -12.39
CA PHE A 100 -11.20 -1.51 -12.20
C PHE A 100 -10.11 -1.11 -11.19
N TYR A 101 -9.27 -0.14 -11.55
CA TYR A 101 -8.19 0.37 -10.70
C TYR A 101 -7.84 1.81 -11.08
N SER A 102 -7.24 2.56 -10.14
CA SER A 102 -6.80 3.93 -10.40
C SER A 102 -5.52 3.97 -11.25
N ASN A 103 -5.61 4.58 -12.43
CA ASN A 103 -4.46 4.80 -13.32
C ASN A 103 -3.46 5.84 -12.79
N THR A 104 -3.90 6.71 -11.87
CA THR A 104 -3.03 7.72 -11.24
C THR A 104 -2.29 7.14 -10.03
N ALA A 105 -2.96 6.31 -9.23
CA ALA A 105 -2.33 5.67 -8.07
C ALA A 105 -1.37 4.54 -8.47
N ALA A 106 -1.72 3.72 -9.47
CA ALA A 106 -1.01 2.47 -9.73
C ALA A 106 0.50 2.64 -10.04
N PRO A 107 0.95 3.59 -10.88
CA PRO A 107 2.38 3.79 -11.12
C PRO A 107 3.14 4.19 -9.85
N VAL A 108 2.55 5.05 -9.02
CA VAL A 108 3.16 5.54 -7.78
C VAL A 108 3.29 4.44 -6.74
N ILE A 109 2.28 3.57 -6.62
CA ILE A 109 2.35 2.44 -5.69
C ILE A 109 3.48 1.49 -6.06
N LYS A 110 3.75 1.25 -7.35
CA LYS A 110 4.91 0.44 -7.76
C LYS A 110 6.22 1.04 -7.25
N LEU A 111 6.41 2.36 -7.44
CA LEU A 111 7.59 3.08 -6.96
C LEU A 111 7.73 3.02 -5.43
N LEU A 112 6.61 3.01 -4.70
CA LEU A 112 6.62 2.82 -3.25
C LEU A 112 7.04 1.39 -2.87
N PHE A 113 6.50 0.38 -3.56
CA PHE A 113 6.84 -1.03 -3.33
C PHE A 113 8.31 -1.35 -3.63
N GLU A 114 8.93 -0.67 -4.60
CA GLU A 114 10.38 -0.80 -4.84
C GLU A 114 11.20 -0.39 -3.60
N LYS A 115 10.70 0.58 -2.82
CA LYS A 115 11.34 1.12 -1.62
C LYS A 115 11.02 0.36 -0.32
N PHE A 116 10.07 -0.57 -0.32
CA PHE A 116 9.57 -1.28 0.88
C PHE A 116 10.57 -2.23 1.52
N ASP A 117 11.11 -1.97 2.70
CA ASP A 117 12.03 -2.89 3.41
C ASP A 117 11.49 -4.32 3.68
N ASP A 118 12.31 -5.18 4.29
CA ASP A 118 11.94 -6.57 4.56
C ASP A 118 10.71 -6.67 5.47
N LYS A 119 10.55 -5.73 6.41
CA LYS A 119 9.37 -5.64 7.29
C LYS A 119 8.10 -5.32 6.50
N ALA A 120 8.16 -4.37 5.56
CA ALA A 120 7.03 -4.06 4.69
C ALA A 120 6.67 -5.24 3.77
N ALA A 121 7.66 -6.03 3.31
CA ALA A 121 7.41 -7.26 2.56
C ALA A 121 6.72 -8.35 3.40
N GLU A 122 7.11 -8.49 4.67
CA GLU A 122 6.41 -9.37 5.62
C GLU A 122 4.96 -8.92 5.82
N GLU A 123 4.72 -7.62 6.02
CA GLU A 123 3.37 -7.08 6.17
C GLU A 123 2.53 -7.22 4.89
N PHE A 124 3.14 -7.23 3.72
CA PHE A 124 2.44 -7.53 2.46
C PHE A 124 1.93 -8.97 2.44
N VAL A 125 2.76 -9.94 2.83
CA VAL A 125 2.34 -11.34 2.97
C VAL A 125 1.27 -11.50 4.05
N ASN A 126 1.43 -10.85 5.20
CA ASN A 126 0.43 -10.86 6.27
C ASN A 126 -0.91 -10.28 5.79
N THR A 127 -0.88 -9.19 5.01
CA THR A 127 -2.08 -8.60 4.41
C THR A 127 -2.81 -9.61 3.53
N ILE A 128 -2.11 -10.35 2.66
CA ILE A 128 -2.72 -11.37 1.81
C ILE A 128 -3.36 -12.48 2.66
N LYS A 129 -2.67 -12.90 3.72
CA LYS A 129 -3.11 -13.99 4.61
C LYS A 129 -4.27 -13.61 5.52
N THR A 130 -4.47 -12.33 5.84
CA THR A 130 -5.42 -11.91 6.90
C THR A 130 -6.52 -10.95 6.43
N ASN A 131 -6.28 -10.16 5.38
CA ASN A 131 -7.24 -9.15 4.94
C ASN A 131 -8.38 -9.76 4.11
N LEU A 132 -9.56 -9.87 4.72
CA LEU A 132 -10.75 -10.45 4.08
C LEU A 132 -11.18 -9.72 2.80
N MET A 133 -11.03 -8.39 2.74
CA MET A 133 -11.37 -7.61 1.56
C MET A 133 -10.44 -7.95 0.40
N LEU A 134 -9.13 -8.06 0.66
CA LEU A 134 -8.15 -8.45 -0.34
C LEU A 134 -8.39 -9.88 -0.83
N LYS A 135 -8.60 -10.83 0.10
CA LYS A 135 -8.89 -12.24 -0.24
C LYS A 135 -10.08 -12.35 -1.21
N ARG A 136 -11.16 -11.60 -0.96
CA ARG A 136 -12.32 -11.54 -1.88
C ARG A 136 -11.98 -10.94 -3.23
N LYS A 137 -11.20 -9.85 -3.26
CA LYS A 137 -10.80 -9.18 -4.52
C LYS A 137 -9.96 -10.09 -5.41
N ILE A 138 -9.05 -10.89 -4.84
CA ILE A 138 -8.11 -11.72 -5.63
C ILE A 138 -8.66 -13.09 -6.04
N GLU A 139 -9.93 -13.40 -5.72
CA GLU A 139 -10.62 -14.51 -6.37
C GLU A 139 -10.81 -14.26 -7.87
N TYR A 140 -10.79 -12.98 -8.28
CA TYR A 140 -10.90 -12.56 -9.66
C TYR A 140 -9.52 -12.54 -10.35
N PRO A 141 -9.40 -13.15 -11.55
CA PRO A 141 -8.11 -13.28 -12.23
C PRO A 141 -7.38 -11.96 -12.49
N GLY A 142 -8.12 -10.89 -12.81
CA GLY A 142 -7.53 -9.57 -13.07
C GLY A 142 -6.87 -8.98 -11.83
N GLN A 143 -7.54 -9.06 -10.69
CA GLN A 143 -7.06 -8.57 -9.41
C GLN A 143 -5.91 -9.42 -8.88
N LEU A 144 -5.97 -10.74 -9.05
CA LEU A 144 -4.84 -11.62 -8.74
C LEU A 144 -3.60 -11.27 -9.57
N THR A 145 -3.78 -11.02 -10.88
CA THR A 145 -2.69 -10.59 -11.76
C THR A 145 -2.06 -9.29 -11.27
N ARG A 146 -2.87 -8.34 -10.78
CA ARG A 146 -2.35 -7.11 -10.19
C ARG A 146 -1.58 -7.37 -8.90
N LEU A 147 -2.09 -8.23 -8.01
CA LEU A 147 -1.36 -8.60 -6.80
C LEU A 147 0.01 -9.22 -7.13
N ARG A 148 0.08 -10.07 -8.16
CA ARG A 148 1.33 -10.67 -8.66
C ARG A 148 2.36 -9.63 -9.11
N ILE A 149 1.93 -8.50 -9.70
CA ILE A 149 2.86 -7.42 -10.07
C ILE A 149 3.59 -6.89 -8.84
N LEU A 150 2.88 -6.66 -7.73
CA LEU A 150 3.48 -6.20 -6.49
C LEU A 150 4.41 -7.26 -5.87
N ALA A 151 3.97 -8.52 -5.89
CA ALA A 151 4.77 -9.64 -5.40
C ALA A 151 6.09 -9.79 -6.17
N ASN A 152 6.06 -9.61 -7.49
CA ASN A 152 7.26 -9.67 -8.33
C ASN A 152 8.26 -8.58 -7.97
N ILE A 153 7.79 -7.34 -7.76
CA ILE A 153 8.64 -6.22 -7.30
C ILE A 153 9.32 -6.57 -5.97
N LEU A 154 8.59 -7.18 -5.03
CA LEU A 154 9.16 -7.55 -3.73
C LEU A 154 10.14 -8.73 -3.86
N LEU A 155 9.89 -9.70 -4.75
CA LEU A 155 10.73 -10.89 -4.89
C LEU A 155 12.15 -10.60 -5.40
N GLU A 156 12.32 -9.51 -6.16
CA GLU A 156 13.61 -9.00 -6.63
C GLU A 156 14.55 -8.58 -5.48
N ARG A 157 14.06 -8.54 -4.24
CA ARG A 157 14.82 -8.13 -3.07
C ARG A 157 15.76 -9.23 -2.57
N PRO A 158 17.03 -8.89 -2.25
CA PRO A 158 18.03 -9.90 -1.90
C PRO A 158 17.86 -10.49 -0.50
N LYS A 159 17.25 -9.77 0.45
CA LYS A 159 17.28 -10.10 1.89
C LYS A 159 15.97 -10.61 2.49
N LEU A 160 15.03 -11.05 1.64
CA LEU A 160 13.78 -11.62 2.14
C LEU A 160 14.00 -12.87 2.99
N ARG A 161 13.24 -12.95 4.10
CA ARG A 161 13.11 -14.19 4.88
C ARG A 161 12.60 -15.33 4.00
N SER A 162 13.04 -16.56 4.26
CA SER A 162 12.78 -17.70 3.37
C SER A 162 11.29 -18.01 3.19
N ASP A 163 10.52 -17.99 4.27
CA ASP A 163 9.06 -18.20 4.25
C ASP A 163 8.31 -17.11 3.46
N VAL A 164 8.77 -15.86 3.52
CA VAL A 164 8.23 -14.75 2.73
C VAL A 164 8.52 -15.00 1.25
N ARG A 165 9.77 -15.34 0.92
CA ARG A 165 10.17 -15.66 -0.46
C ARG A 165 9.35 -16.83 -1.03
N GLU A 166 9.29 -17.95 -0.32
CA GLU A 166 8.53 -19.13 -0.72
C GLU A 166 7.05 -18.81 -0.96
N PHE A 167 6.45 -17.96 -0.11
CA PHE A 167 5.08 -17.52 -0.29
C PHE A 167 4.89 -16.67 -1.55
N LEU A 168 5.81 -15.72 -1.82
CA LEU A 168 5.77 -14.89 -3.02
C LEU A 168 5.98 -15.73 -4.29
N GLU A 169 6.88 -16.70 -4.27
CA GLU A 169 7.09 -17.64 -5.38
C GLU A 169 5.83 -18.48 -5.66
N LEU A 170 5.16 -19.00 -4.62
CA LEU A 170 3.88 -19.71 -4.77
C LEU A 170 2.78 -18.80 -5.33
N LEU A 171 2.72 -17.54 -4.91
CA LEU A 171 1.78 -16.55 -5.45
C LEU A 171 2.02 -16.30 -6.95
N LEU A 172 3.28 -16.22 -7.37
CA LEU A 172 3.66 -15.98 -8.77
C LEU A 172 3.52 -17.21 -9.67
N ASP A 173 3.48 -18.42 -9.12
CA ASP A 173 3.29 -19.64 -9.89
C ASP A 173 1.85 -19.77 -10.44
N GLU A 174 1.70 -19.46 -11.73
CA GLU A 174 0.40 -19.54 -12.41
C GLU A 174 -0.16 -20.96 -12.46
N LYS A 175 0.70 -21.99 -12.53
CA LYS A 175 0.28 -23.41 -12.57
C LYS A 175 -0.26 -23.86 -11.21
N ARG A 176 0.17 -23.22 -10.14
CA ARG A 176 -0.24 -23.51 -8.75
C ARG A 176 -1.25 -22.49 -8.20
N THR A 177 -1.87 -21.68 -9.05
CA THR A 177 -2.90 -20.69 -8.65
C THR A 177 -3.98 -21.29 -7.73
N GLY A 178 -4.51 -22.46 -8.08
CA GLY A 178 -5.56 -23.11 -7.27
C GLY A 178 -5.07 -23.56 -5.89
N GLU A 179 -3.81 -23.98 -5.79
CA GLU A 179 -3.17 -24.32 -4.50
C GLU A 179 -2.98 -23.08 -3.65
N PHE A 180 -2.41 -22.01 -4.23
CA PHE A 180 -2.25 -20.73 -3.57
C PHE A 180 -3.56 -20.20 -2.98
N LEU A 181 -4.62 -20.13 -3.80
CA LEU A 181 -5.92 -19.61 -3.36
C LEU A 181 -6.55 -20.46 -2.26
N ARG A 182 -6.37 -21.79 -2.27
CA ARG A 182 -6.83 -22.65 -1.17
C ARG A 182 -6.03 -22.39 0.11
N GLY A 183 -4.71 -22.23 0.01
CA GLY A 183 -3.84 -21.96 1.15
C GLY A 183 -4.22 -20.70 1.92
N ILE A 184 -4.62 -19.65 1.21
CA ILE A 184 -4.98 -18.36 1.83
C ILE A 184 -6.46 -18.24 2.22
N LYS A 185 -7.32 -19.20 1.88
CA LYS A 185 -8.76 -19.15 2.23
C LYS A 185 -9.07 -19.62 3.66
N SER A 186 -8.08 -20.19 4.35
CA SER A 186 -8.14 -20.53 5.76
C SER A 186 -8.16 -19.30 6.68
#